data_AF-A0A954N5H5-F1
#
_entry.id   AF-A0A954N5H5-F1
#
_cell.length_a   1.000
_cell.length_b   1.000
_cell.length_c   1.000
_cell.angle_alpha   90.00
_cell.angle_beta   90.00
_cell.angle_gamma   90.00
#
_symmetry.space_group_name_H-M   'P 1'
#
loop_
_entity.id
_entity.type
_entity.pdbx_description
1 polymer ?
#
loop_
_entity_poly.entity_id
_entity_poly.type
_entity_poly.pdbx_seq_one_letter_code
_entity_poly.pdbx_strand_id
1 'polypeptide(L)'
;MLRSLMVCLLSFWAGSNWGLAGDPNTLSPAEQEANFVLLFNGRTLDGWEHSGNWTVDNGVITREGKGGSLVFKNHPVPDDFELRFEWKVAPGSNSGVYYRPGQYEYQILDNAKHADGKNPRTSAASLYFCMAPSHDATKVPGKWNTGRIV
;
A
#
# COMPACT_ATOMS: atom_id res chain seq x y z
N MET A 1 -23.22 -33.25 42.05
CA MET A 1 -23.51 -31.96 41.40
C MET A 1 -23.31 -32.15 39.89
N LEU A 2 -24.41 -32.27 39.17
CA LEU A 2 -24.47 -32.60 37.74
C LEU A 2 -24.09 -31.35 36.93
N ARG A 3 -23.04 -31.42 36.10
CA ARG A 3 -22.79 -30.42 35.05
C ARG A 3 -23.27 -31.04 33.73
N SER A 4 -24.39 -30.52 33.22
CA SER A 4 -24.97 -30.92 31.95
C SER A 4 -24.02 -30.63 30.79
N LEU A 5 -23.78 -31.66 29.98
CA LEU A 5 -23.17 -31.57 28.66
C LEU A 5 -24.30 -31.18 27.67
N MET A 6 -24.15 -30.09 26.93
CA MET A 6 -25.03 -29.77 25.80
C MET A 6 -24.18 -29.65 24.54
N VAL A 7 -24.27 -30.68 23.70
CA VAL A 7 -23.75 -30.70 22.33
C VAL A 7 -24.87 -30.23 21.42
N CYS A 8 -24.68 -29.08 20.77
CA CYS A 8 -25.49 -28.69 19.62
C CYS A 8 -24.62 -28.78 18.37
N LEU A 9 -24.77 -29.87 17.62
CA LEU A 9 -24.35 -29.97 16.23
C LEU A 9 -25.47 -29.39 15.36
N LEU A 10 -25.24 -28.21 14.80
CA LEU A 10 -25.87 -27.77 13.56
C LEU A 10 -24.78 -27.15 12.69
N SER A 11 -24.21 -27.99 11.83
CA SER A 11 -23.49 -27.56 10.65
C SER A 11 -24.48 -26.95 9.66
N PHE A 12 -24.38 -25.66 9.37
CA PHE A 12 -24.60 -25.12 8.02
C PHE A 12 -23.93 -23.74 7.92
N TRP A 13 -22.88 -23.72 7.09
CA TRP A 13 -22.25 -22.56 6.46
C TRP A 13 -21.84 -21.39 7.37
N ALA A 14 -20.60 -21.46 7.84
CA ALA A 14 -19.77 -20.26 7.97
C ALA A 14 -19.50 -19.71 6.56
N GLY A 15 -20.48 -18.97 6.03
CA GLY A 15 -20.18 -17.89 5.12
C GLY A 15 -19.44 -16.86 5.95
N SER A 16 -18.11 -16.96 5.99
CA SER A 16 -17.27 -15.85 6.43
C SER A 16 -17.70 -14.66 5.59
N ASN A 17 -18.47 -13.76 6.19
CA ASN A 17 -18.71 -12.43 5.65
C ASN A 17 -17.32 -11.81 5.54
N TRP A 18 -16.70 -11.94 4.36
CA TRP A 18 -15.58 -11.09 3.99
C TRP A 18 -16.15 -9.70 4.05
N GLY A 19 -15.78 -8.99 5.11
CA GLY A 19 -16.29 -7.68 5.44
C GLY A 19 -16.26 -6.80 4.20
N LEU A 20 -17.32 -6.01 4.05
CA LEU A 20 -17.44 -4.94 3.06
C LEU A 20 -16.05 -4.35 2.82
N ALA A 21 -15.46 -4.63 1.67
CA ALA A 21 -14.31 -3.86 1.22
C ALA A 21 -14.81 -2.43 1.18
N GLY A 22 -14.38 -1.60 2.13
CA GLY A 22 -14.82 -0.22 2.23
C GLY A 22 -14.57 0.50 0.90
N ASP A 23 -15.32 1.55 0.63
CA ASP A 23 -15.11 2.35 -0.57
C ASP A 23 -13.64 2.83 -0.63
N PRO A 24 -12.94 2.69 -1.77
CA PRO A 24 -11.57 3.16 -1.88
C PRO A 24 -11.43 4.63 -1.49
N ASN A 25 -10.28 4.98 -0.91
CA ASN A 25 -9.99 6.34 -0.43
C ASN A 25 -10.98 6.83 0.64
N THR A 26 -11.45 5.93 1.50
CA THR A 26 -12.22 6.23 2.72
C THR A 26 -11.59 5.54 3.92
N LEU A 27 -11.77 6.10 5.12
CA LEU A 27 -11.29 5.46 6.36
C LEU A 27 -12.37 4.53 6.90
N SER A 28 -12.00 3.29 7.17
CA SER A 28 -12.81 2.37 7.95
C SER A 28 -13.01 2.87 9.40
N PRO A 29 -14.03 2.39 10.13
CA PRO A 29 -14.22 2.76 11.53
C PRO A 29 -12.99 2.50 12.41
N ALA A 30 -12.27 1.40 12.17
CA ALA A 30 -11.06 1.06 12.91
C ALA A 30 -9.90 2.02 12.61
N GLU A 31 -9.78 2.48 11.37
CA GLU A 31 -8.77 3.48 10.99
C GLU A 31 -9.08 4.86 11.59
N GLN A 32 -10.36 5.22 11.66
CA GLN A 32 -10.79 6.45 12.34
C GLN A 32 -10.49 6.38 13.84
N GLU A 33 -10.80 5.26 14.50
CA GLU A 33 -10.49 5.04 15.92
C GLU A 33 -8.98 5.07 16.19
N ALA A 34 -8.18 4.57 15.24
CA ALA A 34 -6.72 4.63 15.28
C ALA A 34 -6.14 5.98 14.82
N ASN A 35 -6.96 6.99 14.57
CA ASN A 35 -6.56 8.34 14.15
C ASN A 35 -5.76 8.40 12.83
N PHE A 36 -6.04 7.48 11.89
CA PHE A 36 -5.50 7.61 10.54
C PHE A 36 -6.06 8.86 9.86
N VAL A 37 -5.24 9.45 8.99
CA VAL A 37 -5.64 10.54 8.10
C VAL A 37 -5.48 10.10 6.65
N LEU A 38 -6.41 10.50 5.78
CA LEU A 38 -6.26 10.26 4.35
C LEU A 38 -5.24 11.24 3.78
N LEU A 39 -4.18 10.70 3.16
CA LEU A 39 -3.25 11.49 2.37
C LEU A 39 -3.77 11.76 0.95
N PHE A 40 -4.71 10.95 0.47
CA PHE A 40 -5.31 11.08 -0.85
C PHE A 40 -6.83 10.95 -0.75
N ASN A 41 -7.54 11.87 -1.39
CA ASN A 41 -9.00 11.98 -1.31
C ASN A 41 -9.74 11.22 -2.43
N GLY A 42 -9.01 10.51 -3.31
CA GLY A 42 -9.60 9.77 -4.43
C GLY A 42 -10.03 10.62 -5.62
N ARG A 43 -9.74 11.93 -5.65
CA ARG A 43 -10.30 12.86 -6.67
C ARG A 43 -9.27 13.83 -7.22
N THR A 44 -8.47 14.45 -6.35
CA THR A 44 -7.53 15.50 -6.70
C THR A 44 -6.17 15.22 -6.06
N LEU A 45 -5.13 15.84 -6.60
CA LEU A 45 -3.80 15.84 -6.00
C LEU A 45 -3.66 16.98 -4.97
N ASP A 46 -4.76 17.40 -4.34
CA ASP A 46 -4.72 18.44 -3.32
C ASP A 46 -3.82 18.01 -2.16
N GLY A 47 -2.93 18.89 -1.75
CA GLY A 47 -1.91 18.57 -0.75
C GLY A 47 -0.69 17.83 -1.30
N TRP A 48 -0.62 17.55 -2.60
CA TRP A 48 0.55 16.96 -3.24
C TRP A 48 1.22 17.96 -4.20
N GLU A 49 2.53 18.09 -4.07
CA GLU A 49 3.37 18.85 -4.98
C GLU A 49 3.99 17.91 -6.02
N HIS A 50 3.90 18.27 -7.30
CA HIS A 50 4.48 17.50 -8.40
C HIS A 50 4.88 18.40 -9.57
N SER A 51 5.88 17.99 -10.35
CA SER A 51 6.41 18.75 -11.49
C SER A 51 5.74 18.37 -12.83
N GLY A 52 4.50 17.88 -12.78
CA GLY A 52 3.81 17.23 -13.90
C GLY A 52 3.91 15.70 -13.86
N ASN A 53 3.33 15.02 -14.85
CA ASN A 53 3.38 13.55 -15.03
C ASN A 53 2.61 12.69 -14.00
N TRP A 54 1.83 13.31 -13.11
CA TRP A 54 0.94 12.65 -12.16
C TRP A 54 -0.48 13.13 -12.37
N THR A 55 -1.42 12.20 -12.46
CA THR A 55 -2.84 12.46 -12.65
C THR A 55 -3.67 11.59 -11.70
N VAL A 56 -4.97 11.89 -11.59
CA VAL A 56 -5.92 11.01 -10.92
C VAL A 56 -6.78 10.35 -11.99
N ASP A 57 -6.67 9.03 -12.10
CA ASP A 57 -7.49 8.22 -12.99
C ASP A 57 -8.31 7.22 -12.17
N ASN A 58 -9.64 7.29 -12.28
CA ASN A 58 -10.57 6.40 -11.57
C ASN A 58 -10.28 6.26 -10.06
N GLY A 59 -9.98 7.37 -9.39
CA GLY A 59 -9.66 7.40 -7.97
C GLY A 59 -8.32 6.78 -7.59
N VAL A 60 -7.37 6.77 -8.54
CA VAL A 60 -6.00 6.28 -8.36
C VAL A 60 -5.02 7.35 -8.80
N ILE A 61 -4.02 7.62 -7.96
CA ILE A 61 -2.88 8.45 -8.38
C ILE A 61 -2.05 7.66 -9.39
N THR A 62 -1.95 8.17 -10.62
CA THR A 62 -1.36 7.49 -11.76
C THR A 62 -0.20 8.32 -12.32
N ARG A 63 0.90 7.65 -12.61
CA ARG A 63 2.05 8.25 -13.30
C ARG A 63 1.95 7.97 -14.80
N GLU A 64 1.99 9.00 -15.63
CA GLU A 64 1.73 8.89 -17.08
C GLU A 64 2.99 8.53 -17.89
N GLY A 65 4.17 8.77 -17.33
CA GLY A 65 5.45 8.66 -18.01
C GLY A 65 6.61 8.34 -17.06
N LYS A 66 7.84 8.63 -17.50
CA LYS A 66 9.06 8.35 -16.74
C LYS A 66 9.39 9.48 -15.77
N GLY A 67 9.75 9.12 -14.54
CA GLY A 67 10.20 10.07 -13.52
C GLY A 67 9.12 11.02 -13.01
N GLY A 68 9.55 12.07 -12.31
CA GLY A 68 8.66 13.05 -11.68
C GLY A 68 8.36 12.69 -10.22
N SER A 69 8.67 13.61 -9.31
CA SER A 69 8.34 13.47 -7.89
C SER A 69 6.88 13.80 -7.63
N LEU A 70 6.31 13.12 -6.64
CA LEU A 70 5.00 13.42 -6.07
C LEU A 70 5.20 13.46 -4.55
N VAL A 71 5.09 14.66 -3.96
CA VAL A 71 5.50 14.92 -2.58
C VAL A 71 4.31 15.44 -1.80
N PHE A 72 3.94 14.76 -0.72
CA PHE A 72 2.88 15.25 0.16
C PHE A 72 3.36 16.48 0.95
N LYS A 73 2.58 17.56 0.91
CA LYS A 73 2.88 18.88 1.48
C LYS A 73 1.72 19.48 2.28
N ASN A 74 0.58 18.80 2.37
CA ASN A 74 -0.61 19.36 3.03
C ASN A 74 -0.37 19.71 4.51
N HIS A 75 0.35 18.84 5.22
CA HIS A 75 0.75 19.04 6.61
C HIS A 75 2.02 18.22 6.92
N PRO A 76 2.76 18.58 7.98
CA PRO A 76 3.92 17.79 8.42
C PRO A 76 3.50 16.36 8.77
N VAL A 77 4.23 15.39 8.23
CA VAL A 77 4.14 13.99 8.67
C VAL A 77 4.93 13.87 9.98
N PRO A 78 4.35 13.28 11.05
CA PRO A 78 5.06 13.11 12.31
C PRO A 78 6.27 12.20 12.14
N ASP A 79 7.23 12.29 13.06
CA ASP A 79 8.39 11.41 13.05
C ASP A 79 7.97 9.95 13.13
N ASP A 80 7.18 9.59 14.14
CA ASP A 80 6.60 8.25 14.23
C ASP A 80 5.27 8.21 13.50
N PHE A 81 5.16 7.32 12.52
CA PHE A 81 3.96 7.19 11.69
C PHE A 81 3.75 5.74 11.26
N GLU A 82 2.51 5.42 10.93
CA GLU A 82 2.19 4.23 10.14
C GLU A 82 1.59 4.68 8.80
N LEU A 83 2.22 4.30 7.70
CA LEU A 83 1.72 4.55 6.35
C LEU A 83 1.20 3.23 5.76
N ARG A 84 -0.06 3.23 5.33
CA ARG A 84 -0.69 2.15 4.56
C ARG A 84 -1.04 2.66 3.17
N PHE A 85 -0.76 1.86 2.15
CA PHE A 85 -1.06 2.21 0.78
C PHE A 85 -1.25 0.96 -0.08
N GLU A 86 -1.86 1.13 -1.24
CA GLU A 86 -1.90 0.11 -2.28
C GLU A 86 -1.12 0.58 -3.49
N TRP A 87 -0.50 -0.36 -4.20
CA TRP A 87 0.26 -0.07 -5.41
C TRP A 87 0.04 -1.13 -6.46
N LYS A 88 0.07 -0.70 -7.71
CA LYS A 88 -0.05 -1.54 -8.91
C LYS A 88 0.92 -1.00 -9.95
N VAL A 89 1.59 -1.90 -10.65
CA VAL A 89 2.61 -1.56 -11.65
C VAL A 89 2.33 -2.24 -12.98
N ALA A 90 2.78 -1.62 -14.07
CA ALA A 90 2.85 -2.25 -15.38
C ALA A 90 4.11 -3.12 -15.50
N PRO A 91 4.19 -4.03 -16.50
CA PRO A 91 5.37 -4.87 -16.67
C PRO A 91 6.66 -4.07 -16.88
N GLY A 92 7.66 -4.31 -16.04
CA GLY A 92 8.97 -3.67 -16.06
C GLY A 92 9.01 -2.28 -15.42
N SER A 93 7.95 -1.85 -14.74
CA SER A 93 7.94 -0.57 -14.03
C SER A 93 8.81 -0.59 -12.77
N ASN A 94 9.29 0.61 -12.41
CA ASN A 94 10.06 0.92 -11.21
C ASN A 94 9.55 2.23 -10.61
N SER A 95 9.36 2.25 -9.29
CA SER A 95 8.92 3.39 -8.49
C SER A 95 9.32 3.15 -7.03
N GLY A 96 9.01 4.08 -6.14
CA GLY A 96 9.17 3.86 -4.72
C GLY A 96 8.36 4.85 -3.88
N VAL A 97 8.24 4.53 -2.60
CA VAL A 97 7.72 5.44 -1.57
C VAL A 97 8.90 5.90 -0.74
N TYR A 98 9.23 7.18 -0.86
CA TYR A 98 10.27 7.83 -0.08
C TYR A 98 9.72 8.34 1.25
N TYR A 99 10.47 8.15 2.32
CA TYR A 99 10.11 8.61 3.66
C TYR A 99 11.36 9.03 4.43
N ARG A 100 11.17 9.69 5.59
CA ARG A 100 12.23 10.32 6.41
C ARG A 100 13.16 11.22 5.56
N PRO A 101 12.76 12.48 5.32
CA PRO A 101 13.35 13.36 4.29
C PRO A 101 13.99 12.72 3.03
N GLY A 102 13.42 11.63 2.49
CA GLY A 102 13.97 10.92 1.33
C GLY A 102 15.21 10.06 1.62
N GLN A 103 15.54 9.84 2.90
CA GLN A 103 16.65 8.98 3.34
C GLN A 103 16.38 7.50 3.04
N TYR A 104 15.12 7.10 3.08
CA TYR A 104 14.70 5.72 2.91
C TYR A 104 13.65 5.59 1.81
N GLU A 105 13.67 4.44 1.14
CA GLU A 105 12.76 4.09 0.06
C GLU A 105 12.21 2.68 0.26
N TYR A 106 10.89 2.58 0.31
CA TYR A 106 10.20 1.31 0.08
C TYR A 106 10.11 1.09 -1.42
N GLN A 107 10.73 0.03 -1.91
CA GLN A 107 10.83 -0.24 -3.33
C GLN A 107 9.49 -0.75 -3.92
N ILE A 108 9.06 -0.16 -5.04
CA ILE A 108 7.90 -0.61 -5.84
C ILE A 108 8.41 -1.06 -7.21
N LEU A 109 8.31 -2.35 -7.50
CA LEU A 109 8.96 -2.92 -8.67
C LEU A 109 8.16 -4.07 -9.29
N ASP A 110 8.27 -4.23 -10.61
CA ASP A 110 8.08 -5.53 -11.25
C ASP A 110 9.38 -6.35 -11.16
N ASN A 111 9.48 -7.20 -10.13
CA ASN A 111 10.65 -8.03 -9.86
C ASN A 111 11.03 -8.95 -11.02
N ALA A 112 10.04 -9.44 -11.78
CA ALA A 112 10.27 -10.44 -12.82
C ALA A 112 10.96 -9.85 -14.06
N LYS A 113 10.72 -8.55 -14.34
CA LYS A 113 11.14 -7.92 -15.58
C LYS A 113 12.16 -6.80 -15.40
N HIS A 114 12.13 -6.07 -14.28
CA HIS A 114 13.08 -4.99 -14.04
C HIS A 114 14.45 -5.53 -13.61
N ALA A 115 15.54 -4.91 -14.06
CA ALA A 115 16.90 -5.39 -13.77
C ALA A 115 17.21 -5.44 -12.26
N ASP A 116 16.69 -4.48 -11.50
CA ASP A 116 16.83 -4.42 -10.03
C ASP A 116 16.17 -5.61 -9.31
N GLY A 117 15.23 -6.32 -9.95
CA GLY A 117 14.62 -7.54 -9.39
C GLY A 117 15.60 -8.70 -9.26
N LYS A 118 16.78 -8.62 -9.90
CA LYS A 118 17.85 -9.62 -9.80
C LYS A 118 18.58 -9.60 -8.45
N ASN A 119 18.43 -8.54 -7.66
CA ASN A 119 19.02 -8.41 -6.34
C ASN A 119 17.90 -8.17 -5.30
N PRO A 120 17.74 -9.05 -4.30
CA PRO A 120 16.70 -8.90 -3.28
C PRO A 120 16.75 -7.57 -2.50
N ARG A 121 17.91 -6.91 -2.40
CA ARG A 121 17.98 -5.58 -1.75
C ARG A 121 17.43 -4.45 -2.60
N THR A 122 17.20 -4.68 -3.89
CA THR A 122 16.65 -3.69 -4.83
C THR A 122 15.32 -4.15 -5.44
N SER A 123 14.78 -5.29 -5.00
CA SER A 123 13.46 -5.79 -5.40
C SER A 123 12.34 -5.14 -4.60
N ALA A 124 11.10 -5.28 -5.07
CA ALA A 124 9.90 -4.76 -4.40
C ALA A 124 9.86 -5.13 -2.90
N ALA A 125 9.34 -4.20 -2.10
CA ALA A 125 9.26 -4.26 -0.65
C ALA A 125 10.60 -4.29 0.10
N SER A 126 11.74 -4.15 -0.59
CA SER A 126 13.00 -3.90 0.09
C SER A 126 13.02 -2.50 0.70
N LEU A 127 13.81 -2.32 1.76
CA LEU A 127 14.41 -1.03 2.02
C LEU A 127 15.52 -0.87 1.00
N TYR A 128 15.28 -0.07 -0.04
CA TYR A 128 16.09 -0.06 -1.25
C TYR A 128 17.60 0.05 -0.93
N PHE A 129 18.37 -0.89 -1.47
CA PHE A 129 19.82 -1.09 -1.28
C PHE A 129 20.28 -1.53 0.13
N CYS A 130 19.45 -1.38 1.17
CA CYS A 130 19.83 -1.66 2.55
C CYS A 130 19.40 -3.06 3.01
N MET A 131 18.13 -3.41 2.86
CA MET A 131 17.54 -4.63 3.45
C MET A 131 16.58 -5.31 2.46
N ALA A 132 16.81 -6.59 2.22
CA ALA A 132 15.93 -7.40 1.37
C ALA A 132 14.63 -7.75 2.10
N PRO A 133 13.52 -7.96 1.37
CA PRO A 133 12.33 -8.55 1.97
C PRO A 133 12.64 -10.00 2.39
N SER A 134 11.93 -10.51 3.39
CA SER A 134 12.12 -11.89 3.86
C SER A 134 11.77 -12.95 2.81
N HIS A 135 10.87 -12.60 1.90
CA HIS A 135 10.49 -13.38 0.71
C HIS A 135 9.78 -12.45 -0.29
N ASP A 136 9.68 -12.88 -1.55
CA ASP A 136 8.86 -12.18 -2.55
C ASP A 136 7.38 -12.51 -2.33
N ALA A 137 6.59 -11.49 -1.98
CA ALA A 137 5.13 -11.58 -1.81
C ALA A 137 4.37 -10.78 -2.89
N THR A 138 5.07 -10.34 -3.95
CA THR A 138 4.45 -9.52 -4.99
C THR A 138 3.44 -10.32 -5.81
N LYS A 139 2.32 -9.67 -6.12
CA LYS A 139 1.40 -10.14 -7.15
C LYS A 139 1.93 -9.76 -8.53
N VAL A 140 1.53 -10.53 -9.53
CA VAL A 140 1.88 -10.25 -10.94
C VAL A 140 1.51 -8.82 -11.37
N PRO A 141 2.26 -8.21 -12.31
CA PRO A 141 1.94 -6.88 -12.82
C PRO A 141 0.48 -6.71 -13.24
N GLY A 142 -0.09 -5.54 -12.96
CA GLY A 142 -1.52 -5.24 -13.17
C GLY A 142 -2.44 -5.67 -12.01
N LYS A 143 -1.93 -6.33 -10.97
CA LYS A 143 -2.67 -6.60 -9.72
C LYS A 143 -2.25 -5.66 -8.60
N TRP A 144 -3.18 -5.38 -7.70
CA TRP A 144 -2.98 -4.52 -6.54
C TRP A 144 -2.22 -5.26 -5.43
N ASN A 145 -1.12 -4.66 -4.99
CA ASN A 145 -0.36 -5.03 -3.80
C ASN A 145 -0.65 -4.03 -2.68
N THR A 146 -0.50 -4.47 -1.44
CA THR A 146 -0.62 -3.64 -0.24
C THR A 146 0.76 -3.39 0.35
N GLY A 147 1.06 -2.15 0.71
CA GLY A 147 2.28 -1.73 1.39
C GLY A 147 1.99 -1.15 2.77
N ARG A 148 2.91 -1.35 3.70
CA ARG A 148 2.86 -0.81 5.07
C ARG A 148 4.27 -0.42 5.53
N ILE A 149 4.43 0.80 6.03
CA ILE A 149 5.67 1.31 6.66
C ILE A 149 5.30 1.76 8.08
N VAL A 150 6.13 1.40 9.06
CA VAL A 150 5.98 1.72 10.50
C VAL A 150 7.34 2.13 11.04
#